data_AF-A0A7J7LWJ8-F1
#
_entry.id   AF-A0A7J7LWJ8-F1
#
_cell.length_a   1.000
_cell.length_b   1.000
_cell.length_c   1.000
_cell.angle_alpha   90.00
_cell.angle_beta   90.00
_cell.angle_gamma   90.00
#
_symmetry.space_group_name_H-M   'P 1'
#
loop_
_entity.id
_entity.type
_entity.pdbx_description
1 polymer ?
#
loop_
_entity_poly.entity_id
_entity_poly.type
_entity_poly.pdbx_seq_one_letter_code
_entity_poly.pdbx_strand_id
1 'polypeptide(L)' 'MSILEAIPDDAETIHFIDFDICDGVQWPPIVEAVGCRHILRLTLINWKERNLDSVPPELRFKETKRRFQNYAQSCGVN' A
#
# COMPACT_ATOMS: atom_id res chain seq x y z
N MET A 1 -10.71 -3.57 -15.74
CA MET A 1 -11.18 -3.85 -14.37
C MET A 1 -10.08 -3.40 -13.41
N SER A 2 -10.32 -2.31 -12.71
CA SER A 2 -9.42 -1.77 -11.68
C SER A 2 -9.91 -2.20 -10.31
N ILE A 3 -9.01 -2.25 -9.34
CA ILE A 3 -9.41 -2.44 -7.93
C ILE A 3 -10.33 -1.32 -7.44
N LEU A 4 -10.23 -0.11 -8.02
CA LEU A 4 -11.07 1.02 -7.66
C LEU A 4 -12.55 0.83 -8.05
N GLU A 5 -12.82 0.12 -9.14
CA GLU A 5 -14.18 -0.15 -9.61
C GLU A 5 -14.91 -1.18 -8.73
N ALA A 6 -14.16 -1.90 -7.89
CA ALA A 6 -14.70 -2.88 -6.96
C ALA A 6 -15.04 -2.28 -5.58
N ILE A 7 -14.74 -1.00 -5.35
CA ILE A 7 -14.99 -0.31 -4.08
C ILE A 7 -16.44 0.22 -4.09
N PRO A 8 -17.30 -0.18 -3.14
CA PRO A 8 -18.62 0.39 -2.99
C PRO A 8 -18.56 1.87 -2.59
N ASP A 9 -19.44 2.70 -3.15
CA ASP A 9 -19.48 4.14 -2.85
C ASP A 9 -19.77 4.45 -1.37
N ASP A 10 -20.47 3.56 -0.67
CA ASP A 10 -20.89 3.69 0.73
C ASP A 10 -19.92 3.02 1.73
N ALA A 11 -18.82 2.44 1.26
CA ALA A 11 -17.85 1.81 2.14
C ALA A 11 -17.14 2.86 3.01
N GLU A 12 -17.26 2.79 4.33
CA GLU A 12 -16.55 3.74 5.21
C GLU A 12 -15.03 3.42 5.30
N THR A 13 -14.70 2.13 5.35
CA THR A 13 -13.33 1.63 5.50
C THR A 13 -12.99 0.65 4.39
N ILE A 14 -11.83 0.83 3.77
CA ILE A 14 -11.29 -0.07 2.76
C ILE A 14 -10.03 -0.73 3.31
N HIS A 15 -10.03 -2.07 3.33
CA HIS A 15 -8.88 -2.85 3.75
C HIS A 15 -8.26 -3.59 2.57
N PHE A 16 -7.10 -3.12 2.14
CA PHE A 16 -6.28 -3.80 1.15
C PHE A 16 -5.35 -4.80 1.81
N ILE A 17 -5.27 -6.00 1.22
CA ILE A 17 -4.31 -7.04 1.58
C ILE A 17 -3.42 -7.26 0.35
N ASP A 18 -2.18 -6.81 0.44
CA ASP A 18 -1.19 -6.94 -0.61
C ASP A 18 -0.28 -8.13 -0.32
N PHE A 19 -0.20 -9.04 -1.28
CA PHE A 19 0.79 -10.10 -1.30
C PHE A 19 1.95 -9.64 -2.17
N ASP A 20 3.09 -9.39 -1.53
CA ASP A 20 4.34 -9.01 -2.15
C ASP A 20 4.35 -7.60 -2.79
N ILE A 21 4.26 -6.59 -1.92
CA ILE A 21 4.25 -5.16 -2.28
C ILE A 21 5.39 -4.68 -3.20
N CYS A 22 6.49 -5.44 -3.33
CA CYS A 22 7.67 -5.01 -4.07
C CYS A 22 8.13 -3.61 -3.60
N ASP A 23 8.17 -2.62 -4.51
CA ASP A 23 8.51 -1.22 -4.22
C ASP A 23 7.29 -0.34 -3.87
N GLY A 24 6.08 -0.91 -3.87
CA GLY A 24 4.85 -0.21 -3.46
C GLY A 24 4.33 0.84 -4.43
N VAL A 25 4.82 0.87 -5.68
CA VAL A 25 4.48 1.88 -6.71
C VAL A 25 2.99 1.93 -7.06
N GLN A 26 2.26 0.83 -6.87
CA GLN A 26 0.83 0.75 -7.14
C GLN A 26 -0.01 1.59 -6.16
N TRP A 27 0.44 1.78 -4.92
CA TRP A 27 -0.39 2.33 -3.86
C TRP A 27 -0.56 3.86 -3.85
N PRO A 28 0.44 4.69 -4.23
CA PRO A 28 0.28 6.14 -4.25
C PRO A 28 -0.95 6.63 -5.05
N PRO A 29 -1.17 6.19 -6.30
CA PRO A 29 -2.35 6.60 -7.07
C PRO A 29 -3.68 6.13 -6.44
N ILE A 30 -3.67 4.99 -5.73
CA ILE A 30 -4.85 4.49 -5.01
C ILE A 30 -5.16 5.39 -3.82
N VAL A 31 -4.14 5.74 -3.02
CA VAL A 31 -4.30 6.65 -1.86
C VAL A 31 -4.84 8.00 -2.32
N GLU A 32 -4.34 8.57 -3.42
CA GLU A 32 -4.86 9.82 -3.98
C GLU A 32 -6.34 9.70 -4.40
N ALA A 33 -6.73 8.56 -4.99
CA ALA A 33 -8.08 8.36 -5.50
C ALA A 33 -9.14 8.21 -4.38
N VAL A 34 -8.80 7.54 -3.28
CA VAL A 34 -9.81 7.13 -2.27
C VAL A 34 -9.51 7.64 -0.85
N GLY A 35 -8.30 8.13 -0.57
CA GLY A 35 -7.85 8.48 0.77
C GLY A 35 -8.58 9.66 1.42
N CYS A 36 -9.20 10.55 0.63
CA CYS A 36 -10.00 11.67 1.15
C CYS A 36 -11.45 11.28 1.48
N ARG A 37 -11.91 10.09 1.05
CA ARG A 37 -13.32 9.65 1.17
C ARG A 37 -13.49 8.48 2.12
N HIS A 38 -12.44 7.67 2.28
CA HIS A 38 -12.51 6.40 3.00
C HIS A 38 -11.35 6.27 3.97
N ILE A 39 -11.57 5.54 5.07
CA ILE A 39 -10.49 5.12 5.96
C ILE A 39 -9.73 3.98 5.28
N LEU A 40 -8.42 4.15 5.09
CA LEU A 40 -7.59 3.16 4.43
C LEU A 40 -6.82 2.30 5.44
N ARG A 41 -6.92 0.98 5.29
CA ARG A 41 -6.04 0.02 5.95
C ARG A 41 -5.29 -0.77 4.90
N LEU A 42 -3.98 -0.90 5.07
CA LEU A 42 -3.14 -1.70 4.17
C LEU A 42 -2.36 -2.74 4.98
N THR A 43 -2.59 -4.01 4.70
CA THR A 43 -1.80 -5.13 5.24
C THR A 43 -0.89 -5.66 4.16
N LEU A 44 0.40 -5.69 4.47
CA LEU A 44 1.44 -6.11 3.53
C LEU A 44 2.00 -7.47 3.97
N ILE A 45 1.93 -8.44 3.09
CA ILE A 45 2.46 -9.78 3.29
C ILE A 45 3.68 -9.94 2.39
N ASN A 46 4.86 -10.07 2.99
CA ASN A 46 6.09 -10.27 2.24
C ASN A 46 6.46 -11.76 2.21
N TRP A 47 6.71 -12.30 1.01
CA TRP A 47 7.22 -13.66 0.82
C TRP A 47 8.75 -13.62 0.76
N LYS A 48 9.41 -14.43 1.59
CA LYS A 48 10.86 -14.35 1.85
C LYS A 48 11.78 -14.80 0.69
N GLU A 49 11.25 -15.18 -0.47
CA GLU A 49 12.00 -15.97 -1.47
C GLU A 49 12.74 -15.16 -2.54
N ARG A 50 12.64 -13.82 -2.54
CA ARG A 50 13.36 -13.02 -3.53
C ARG A 50 14.75 -12.60 -3.03
N ASN A 51 15.65 -13.57 -2.90
CA ASN A 51 17.09 -13.35 -2.66
C ASN A 51 17.83 -13.01 -3.98
N LEU A 52 17.31 -12.07 -4.76
CA LEU A 52 17.96 -11.60 -5.99
C LEU A 52 18.74 -10.29 -5.78
N ASP A 53 18.52 -9.62 -4.66
CA ASP A 53 19.10 -8.31 -4.35
C ASP A 53 20.19 -8.40 -3.27
N SER A 54 21.15 -7.48 -3.32
CA SER A 54 22.19 -7.30 -2.30
C SER A 54 21.66 -6.73 -0.98
N VAL A 55 20.41 -6.29 -0.95
CA VAL A 55 19.73 -5.75 0.24
C VAL A 55 18.84 -6.82 0.86
N PRO A 56 18.94 -7.08 2.17
CA PRO A 56 18.05 -8.01 2.86
C PRO A 56 16.56 -7.68 2.62
N PRO A 57 15.72 -8.68 2.28
CA PRO A 57 14.30 -8.49 2.00
C PRO A 57 13.54 -7.73 3.09
N GLU A 58 13.89 -7.95 4.36
CA GLU A 58 13.31 -7.23 5.50
C GLU A 58 13.63 -5.74 5.52
N LEU A 59 14.83 -5.34 5.08
CA LEU A 59 15.23 -3.93 5.04
C LEU A 59 14.50 -3.21 3.91
N ARG A 60 14.43 -3.84 2.72
CA ARG A 60 13.65 -3.31 1.61
C ARG A 60 12.18 -3.14 1.99
N PHE A 61 11.59 -4.16 2.62
CA PHE A 61 10.20 -4.12 3.06
C PHE A 61 9.93 -2.98 4.07
N LYS A 62 10.80 -2.83 5.08
CA LYS A 62 10.68 -1.73 6.05
C LYS A 62 10.78 -0.37 5.39
N GLU A 63 11.70 -0.22 4.43
CA GLU A 63 11.87 1.04 3.70
C GLU A 63 10.68 1.35 2.80
N THR A 64 10.16 0.36 2.05
CA THR A 64 8.93 0.51 1.25
C THR A 64 7.75 0.93 2.14
N LYS A 65 7.56 0.26 3.28
CA LYS A 65 6.52 0.63 4.25
C LYS A 65 6.69 2.07 4.74
N ARG A 66 7.91 2.48 5.11
CA ARG A 66 8.20 3.84 5.60
C ARG A 66 7.89 4.89 4.54
N ARG A 67 8.33 4.68 3.29
CA ARG A 67 8.06 5.59 2.17
C ARG A 67 6.57 5.74 1.93
N PHE A 68 5.84 4.63 1.94
CA PHE A 68 4.40 4.64 1.77
C PHE A 68 3.68 5.41 2.90
N GLN A 69 4.05 5.18 4.16
CA GLN A 69 3.48 5.91 5.30
C GLN A 69 3.75 7.42 5.21
N ASN A 70 4.98 7.83 4.86
CA ASN A 70 5.32 9.23 4.68
C ASN A 70 4.48 9.88 3.56
N TYR A 71 4.28 9.15 2.45
CA TYR A 71 3.46 9.62 1.35
C TYR A 71 1.99 9.77 1.76
N ALA A 72 1.40 8.75 2.40
CA ALA A 72 0.03 8.82 2.90
C ALA A 72 -0.17 10.02 3.84
N GLN A 73 0.76 10.24 4.78
CA GLN A 73 0.76 11.40 5.67
C GLN A 73 0.83 12.73 4.91
N SER A 74 1.65 12.81 3.85
CA SER A 74 1.73 14.01 3.00
C SER A 74 0.43 14.28 2.24
N CYS A 75 -0.39 13.25 2.01
CA CYS A 75 -1.73 13.34 1.44
C CYS A 75 -2.83 13.60 2.49
N GLY A 76 -2.48 13.72 3.77
CA GLY A 76 -3.45 13.89 4.87
C GLY A 76 -4.18 12.61 5.28
N VAL A 77 -3.69 11.45 4.83
CA VAL A 77 -4.24 10.12 5.13
C VAL A 77 -3.37 9.48 6.22
N ASN A 78 -3.99 8.87 7.23
CA ASN A 78 -3.30 8.25 8.37
C ASN A 78 -3.46 6.73 8.37
#